data_AF-A0A8W8I046-F1
#
_entry.id   AF-A0A8W8I046-F1
#
_cell.length_a   1.000
_cell.length_b   1.000
_cell.length_c   1.000
_cell.angle_alpha   90.00
_cell.angle_beta   90.00
_cell.angle_gamma   90.00
#
_symmetry.space_group_name_H-M   'P 1'
#
loop_
_entity.id
_entity.type
_entity.pdbx_description
1 polymer ?
#
loop_
_entity_poly.entity_id
_entity_poly.type
_entity_poly.pdbx_seq_one_letter_code
_entity_poly.pdbx_strand_id
1 'polypeptide(L)'
;MKFFVLLILTVCAVESAPQSRGSCLSLCGPYGVDCPSGYECRGNGCGHECYRPANYVVPEGCTPVRCRMHCPLGYKVDESGCDICECDYSALSPSGPN
;
A
#
# COMPACT_ATOMS: atom_id res chain seq x y z
N MET A 1 -16.57 -6.02 -61.91
CA MET A 1 -16.75 -4.55 -61.76
C MET A 1 -17.90 -4.31 -60.81
N LYS A 2 -17.66 -3.53 -59.73
CA LYS A 2 -18.61 -2.88 -58.81
C LYS A 2 -19.49 -3.85 -57.97
N PHE A 3 -19.36 -4.02 -56.65
CA PHE A 3 -18.92 -3.10 -55.60
C PHE A 3 -18.25 -3.90 -54.46
N PHE A 4 -16.99 -3.54 -54.17
CA PHE A 4 -16.43 -3.60 -52.82
C PHE A 4 -17.35 -2.82 -51.87
N VAL A 5 -17.27 -3.12 -50.57
CA VAL A 5 -17.88 -2.41 -49.42
C VAL A 5 -19.16 -3.06 -48.88
N LEU A 6 -18.99 -4.06 -48.00
CA LEU A 6 -19.57 -4.02 -46.65
C LEU A 6 -18.80 -4.97 -45.71
N LEU A 7 -17.49 -4.74 -45.62
CA LEU A 7 -16.76 -4.99 -44.37
C LEU A 7 -17.25 -3.93 -43.35
N ILE A 8 -17.07 -4.23 -42.06
CA ILE A 8 -17.10 -3.32 -40.91
C ILE A 8 -18.49 -3.07 -40.25
N LEU A 9 -18.52 -3.25 -38.92
CA LEU A 9 -19.38 -2.58 -37.91
C LEU A 9 -20.70 -3.24 -37.44
N THR A 10 -20.64 -4.44 -36.85
CA THR A 10 -21.38 -4.61 -35.58
C THR A 10 -20.36 -4.50 -34.46
N VAL A 11 -19.90 -3.27 -34.25
CA VAL A 11 -19.14 -2.89 -33.07
C VAL A 11 -19.96 -3.32 -31.88
N CYS A 12 -19.43 -4.25 -31.09
CA CYS A 12 -19.92 -4.51 -29.75
C CYS A 12 -19.98 -3.15 -29.04
N ALA A 13 -21.17 -2.58 -28.90
CA ALA A 13 -21.40 -1.48 -27.98
C ALA A 13 -21.31 -2.04 -26.56
N VAL A 14 -20.10 -2.44 -26.16
CA VAL A 14 -19.72 -2.52 -24.77
C VAL A 14 -19.52 -1.07 -24.36
N GLU A 15 -20.60 -0.46 -23.87
CA GLU A 15 -20.53 0.74 -23.06
C GLU A 15 -19.75 0.38 -21.79
N SER A 16 -18.42 0.37 -21.89
CA SER A 16 -17.57 0.33 -20.71
C SER A 16 -17.75 1.69 -20.05
N ALA A 17 -18.64 1.77 -19.05
CA ALA A 17 -18.67 2.89 -18.13
C ALA A 17 -17.21 3.24 -17.75
N PRO A 18 -16.81 4.52 -17.72
CA PRO A 18 -15.45 4.88 -17.37
C PRO A 18 -15.17 4.31 -15.98
N GLN A 19 -14.38 3.24 -15.94
CA GLN A 19 -14.03 2.59 -14.69
C GLN A 19 -13.07 3.56 -14.02
N SER A 20 -13.53 4.26 -12.98
CA SER A 20 -12.71 5.14 -12.16
C SER A 20 -11.51 4.32 -11.68
N ARG A 21 -10.37 4.43 -12.37
CA ARG A 21 -9.12 3.87 -11.89
C ARG A 21 -8.76 4.71 -10.68
N GLY A 22 -8.85 4.12 -9.48
CA GLY A 22 -8.43 4.80 -8.25
C GLY A 22 -7.02 5.34 -8.40
N SER A 23 -6.72 6.47 -7.77
CA SER A 23 -5.35 6.99 -7.73
C SER A 23 -4.50 6.06 -6.88
N CYS A 24 -3.33 5.70 -7.38
CA CYS A 24 -2.37 4.97 -6.58
C CYS A 24 -1.86 5.84 -5.43
N LEU A 25 -1.90 5.29 -4.21
CA LEU A 25 -1.43 5.97 -3.01
C LEU A 25 -0.06 5.42 -2.64
N SER A 26 0.98 6.27 -2.73
CA SER A 26 2.32 5.93 -2.24
C SER A 26 2.52 6.58 -0.87
N LEU A 27 2.43 5.77 0.17
CA LEU A 27 2.57 6.21 1.56
C LEU A 27 4.03 6.29 2.01
N CYS A 28 4.91 5.50 1.39
CA CYS A 28 6.35 5.51 1.63
C CYS A 28 7.15 5.72 0.33
N GLY A 29 8.45 6.04 0.47
CA GLY A 29 9.38 6.24 -0.64
C GLY A 29 9.70 7.72 -0.88
N PRO A 30 10.18 8.11 -2.08
CA PRO A 30 10.71 9.46 -2.34
C PRO A 30 9.75 10.62 -2.07
N TYR A 31 8.44 10.34 -2.09
CA TYR A 31 7.38 11.33 -1.87
C TYR A 31 6.48 10.98 -0.67
N GLY A 32 6.82 9.92 0.06
CA GLY A 32 6.08 9.44 1.23
C GLY A 32 6.91 9.59 2.50
N VAL A 33 6.51 8.87 3.54
CA VAL A 33 7.28 8.79 4.79
C VAL A 33 8.40 7.74 4.68
N ASP A 34 9.41 7.90 5.53
CA ASP A 34 10.35 6.83 5.80
C ASP A 34 9.69 5.77 6.69
N CYS A 35 9.89 4.49 6.34
CA CYS A 35 9.32 3.40 7.12
C CYS A 35 10.02 3.27 8.48
N PRO A 36 9.27 2.90 9.55
CA PRO A 36 9.86 2.69 10.87
C PRO A 36 10.85 1.52 10.89
N SER A 37 11.67 1.45 11.93
CA SER A 37 12.70 0.41 12.10
C SER A 37 12.13 -1.00 11.93
N GLY A 38 12.79 -1.80 11.09
CA GLY A 38 12.37 -3.16 10.78
C GLY A 38 11.25 -3.27 9.73
N TYR A 39 10.83 -2.16 9.14
CA TYR A 39 9.96 -2.12 7.97
C TYR A 39 10.73 -1.68 6.73
N GLU A 40 10.28 -2.17 5.59
CA GLU A 40 10.76 -1.82 4.26
C GLU A 40 9.61 -1.24 3.45
N CYS A 41 9.91 -0.36 2.49
CA CYS A 41 8.90 0.19 1.59
C CYS A 41 8.70 -0.74 0.38
N ARG A 42 7.49 -1.29 0.16
CA ARG A 42 7.16 -2.10 -1.04
C ARG A 42 6.09 -1.46 -1.87
N GLY A 43 6.24 -1.64 -3.17
CA GLY A 43 5.15 -1.54 -4.11
C GLY A 43 4.26 -2.78 -4.13
N ASN A 44 2.94 -2.60 -4.19
CA ASN A 44 1.98 -3.67 -4.48
C ASN A 44 1.45 -3.65 -5.94
N GLY A 45 2.16 -2.93 -6.82
CA GLY A 45 1.80 -2.75 -8.24
C GLY A 45 0.96 -1.50 -8.52
N CYS A 46 0.42 -0.84 -7.48
CA CYS A 46 -0.21 0.47 -7.60
C CYS A 46 0.47 1.48 -6.67
N GLY A 47 0.47 1.20 -5.36
CA GLY A 47 1.02 2.10 -4.34
C GLY A 47 2.24 1.53 -3.64
N HIS A 48 2.80 2.31 -2.71
CA HIS A 48 3.89 1.90 -1.83
C HIS A 48 3.46 1.98 -0.36
N GLU A 49 3.74 0.92 0.39
CA GLU A 49 3.40 0.79 1.81
C GLU A 49 4.54 0.10 2.57
N CYS A 50 4.63 0.38 3.87
CA CYS A 50 5.63 -0.20 4.75
C CYS A 50 5.22 -1.62 5.16
N TYR A 51 6.13 -2.57 4.98
CA TYR A 51 5.93 -3.96 5.34
C TYR A 51 7.12 -4.50 6.10
N ARG A 52 6.86 -5.52 6.91
CA ARG A 52 7.90 -6.27 7.58
C ARG A 52 8.46 -7.36 6.66
N PRO A 53 9.77 -7.42 6.41
CA PRO A 53 10.33 -8.44 5.54
C PRO A 53 10.26 -9.82 6.19
N ALA A 54 10.31 -10.87 5.37
CA ALA A 54 10.14 -12.26 5.83
C ALA A 54 11.25 -12.72 6.80
N ASN A 55 12.41 -12.07 6.76
CA ASN A 55 13.54 -12.29 7.66
C ASN A 55 13.51 -11.41 8.92
N TYR A 56 12.45 -10.63 9.14
CA TYR A 56 12.34 -9.84 10.36
C TYR A 56 12.34 -10.74 11.60
N VAL A 57 13.19 -10.36 12.54
CA VAL A 57 13.29 -11.02 13.84
C VAL A 57 12.51 -10.20 14.85
N VAL A 58 11.55 -10.85 15.51
CA VAL A 58 10.82 -10.24 16.62
C VAL A 58 11.80 -9.97 17.76
N PRO A 59 11.83 -8.76 18.35
CA PRO A 59 12.76 -8.44 19.43
C PRO A 59 12.63 -9.41 20.61
N GLU A 60 13.74 -9.64 21.31
CA GLU A 60 13.76 -10.51 22.48
C GLU A 60 12.77 -10.01 23.54
N GLY A 61 11.96 -10.91 24.10
CA GLY A 61 10.91 -10.55 25.07
C GLY A 61 9.60 -10.07 24.43
N CYS A 62 9.56 -9.80 23.13
CA CYS A 62 8.33 -9.46 22.41
C CYS A 62 7.64 -10.71 21.87
N THR A 63 6.32 -10.62 21.72
CA THR A 63 5.53 -11.64 21.02
C THR A 63 5.18 -11.15 19.62
N PRO A 64 5.13 -12.03 18.60
CA PRO A 64 4.68 -11.62 17.28
C PRO A 64 3.28 -11.03 17.35
N VAL A 65 3.10 -9.84 16.77
CA VAL A 65 1.81 -9.17 16.72
C VAL A 65 0.82 -9.96 15.85
N ARG A 66 -0.36 -10.28 16.40
CA ARG A 66 -1.42 -11.05 15.71
C ARG A 66 -2.75 -10.30 15.73
N CYS A 67 -2.80 -9.16 15.04
CA CYS A 67 -4.00 -8.33 14.95
C CYS A 67 -4.89 -8.73 13.75
N ARG A 68 -6.15 -8.29 13.77
CA ARG A 68 -7.07 -8.40 12.63
C ARG A 68 -7.04 -7.20 11.69
N MET A 69 -6.01 -6.36 11.79
CA MET A 69 -5.87 -5.10 11.05
C MET A 69 -4.52 -5.03 10.35
N HIS A 70 -4.50 -4.42 9.17
CA HIS A 70 -3.30 -4.10 8.40
C HIS A 70 -2.91 -2.64 8.65
N CYS A 71 -1.62 -2.40 8.94
CA CYS A 71 -1.10 -1.06 9.16
C CYS A 71 -0.10 -0.71 8.05
N PRO A 72 -0.48 0.13 7.08
CA PRO A 72 0.32 0.37 5.88
C PRO A 72 1.57 1.23 6.12
N LEU A 73 1.72 1.80 7.33
CA LEU A 73 2.92 2.51 7.78
C LEU A 73 3.60 1.80 8.97
N GLY A 74 3.15 0.60 9.32
CA GLY A 74 3.66 -0.17 10.45
C GLY A 74 2.84 -0.03 11.73
N TYR A 75 3.11 -0.92 12.68
CA TYR A 75 2.50 -0.92 14.01
C TYR A 75 3.22 0.03 14.95
N LYS A 76 2.49 0.60 15.91
CA LYS A 76 3.10 1.31 17.04
C LYS A 76 3.91 0.35 17.89
N VAL A 77 4.96 0.89 18.49
CA VAL A 77 5.76 0.21 19.51
C VAL A 77 5.40 0.73 20.89
N ASP A 78 5.36 -0.16 21.88
CA ASP A 78 5.23 0.22 23.29
C ASP A 78 6.57 0.69 23.87
N GLU A 79 6.58 1.04 25.17
CA GLU A 79 7.77 1.48 25.90
C GLU A 79 8.89 0.43 25.95
N SER A 80 8.56 -0.84 25.72
CA SER A 80 9.52 -1.96 25.66
C SER A 80 10.04 -2.21 24.24
N GLY A 81 9.55 -1.46 23.24
CA GLY A 81 9.91 -1.62 21.84
C GLY A 81 9.15 -2.76 21.12
N CYS A 82 8.09 -3.30 21.74
CA CYS A 82 7.28 -4.35 21.14
C CYS A 82 6.14 -3.77 20.31
N ASP A 83 5.82 -4.39 19.17
CA ASP A 83 4.64 -3.99 18.40
C ASP A 83 3.36 -4.23 19.23
N ILE A 84 2.43 -3.29 19.12
CA ILE A 84 1.08 -3.42 19.67
C ILE A 84 0.03 -3.40 18.55
N CYS A 85 -1.21 -3.80 18.86
CA CYS A 85 -2.33 -3.77 17.91
C CYS A 85 -2.88 -2.36 17.67
N GLU A 86 -2.01 -1.45 17.25
CA GLU A 86 -2.34 -0.08 16.87
C GLU A 86 -1.44 0.36 15.72
N CYS A 87 -1.96 1.11 14.75
CA CYS A 87 -1.16 1.60 13.62
C CYS A 87 -0.41 2.87 13.98
N ASP A 88 0.84 2.97 13.51
CA ASP A 88 1.62 4.19 13.63
C ASP A 88 1.40 5.11 12.42
N TYR A 89 0.77 6.26 12.66
CA TYR A 89 0.58 7.33 11.67
C TYR A 89 1.27 8.62 12.10
N SER A 90 2.15 8.58 13.11
CA SER A 90 2.86 9.75 13.62
C SER A 90 3.67 10.45 12.52
N ALA A 91 4.25 9.68 11.61
CA ALA A 91 4.99 10.18 10.45
C ALA A 91 4.15 10.98 9.44
N LEU A 92 2.82 10.87 9.47
CA LEU A 92 1.90 11.66 8.63
C LEU A 92 1.42 12.94 9.32
N SER A 93 1.66 13.10 10.63
CA SER A 93 1.20 14.28 11.36
C SER A 93 2.01 15.51 10.90
N PRO A 94 1.36 16.69 10.70
CA PRO A 94 2.05 17.93 10.29
C PRO A 94 3.13 18.41 11.28
N SER A 95 3.23 17.80 12.46
CA SER A 95 4.26 18.05 13.47
C SER A 95 5.51 17.17 13.34
N GLY A 96 5.48 16.09 12.53
CA GLY A 96 6.57 15.11 12.41
C GLY A 96 6.97 14.42 13.74
N PRO A 97 7.73 13.32 13.71
CA PRO A 97 8.45 12.86 14.89
C PRO A 97 9.58 13.84 15.21
N ASN A 98 9.69 14.27 16.48
CA ASN A 98 10.87 14.99 16.99
C ASN A 98 12.08 14.06 17.06
#